data_AF-A0A529T0H0-F1
#
_entry.id   AF-A0A529T0H0-F1
#
_cell.length_a   1.000
_cell.length_b   1.000
_cell.length_c   1.000
_cell.angle_alpha   90.00
_cell.angle_beta   90.00
_cell.angle_gamma   90.00
#
_symmetry.space_group_name_H-M   'P 1'
#
loop_
_entity.id
_entity.type
_entity.pdbx_description
1 polymer ?
#
loop_
_entity_poly.entity_id
_entity_poly.type
_entity_poly.pdbx_seq_one_letter_code
_entity_poly.pdbx_strand_id
1 'polypeptide(L)'
;DILVNNAGITKDGLFVRMSDADWDSVIEVNLTAVFRLTRELTHPMMRRRHGRIINITSVVGVTGNPGQTNYCASKAGMIGLSKSLAQEIATRNITVNCVAPGFIESAMTDKLNDKQKETIMAAIPTRRMGTSAEVASAVAYLASNEAAYVTGQTIHVNGGMAMI
;
A
#
# COMPACT_ATOMS: atom_id res chain seq x y z
N ASP A 1 7.22 12.44 -13.38
CA ASP A 1 8.39 11.57 -13.11
C ASP A 1 8.11 10.38 -12.21
N ILE A 2 7.34 10.63 -11.14
CA ILE A 2 6.99 9.68 -10.10
C ILE A 2 5.46 9.62 -10.02
N LEU A 3 4.91 8.42 -9.87
CA LEU A 3 3.51 8.19 -9.52
C LEU A 3 3.46 7.58 -8.12
N VAL A 4 2.71 8.20 -7.20
CA VAL A 4 2.42 7.63 -5.89
C VAL A 4 0.93 7.33 -5.81
N ASN A 5 0.56 6.05 -5.90
CA ASN A 5 -0.81 5.59 -5.75
C ASN A 5 -1.13 5.43 -4.26
N ASN A 6 -1.55 6.53 -3.63
CA ASN A 6 -1.89 6.57 -2.20
C ASN A 6 -3.40 6.51 -1.91
N ALA A 7 -4.24 6.95 -2.85
CA ALA A 7 -5.67 7.02 -2.64
C ALA A 7 -6.23 5.64 -2.24
N GLY A 8 -7.11 5.63 -1.24
CA GLY A 8 -7.76 4.41 -0.79
C GLY A 8 -8.87 4.69 0.21
N ILE A 9 -9.83 3.77 0.26
CA ILE A 9 -10.94 3.78 1.20
C ILE A 9 -11.07 2.42 1.89
N THR A 10 -11.80 2.40 3.00
CA THR A 10 -12.20 1.19 3.73
C THR A 10 -13.72 1.13 3.86
N LYS A 11 -14.26 -0.09 3.81
CA LYS A 11 -15.66 -0.42 4.09
C LYS A 11 -15.67 -1.70 4.91
N ASP A 12 -15.39 -1.54 6.20
CA ASP A 12 -15.17 -2.65 7.10
C ASP A 12 -16.50 -3.28 7.51
N GLY A 13 -16.55 -4.61 7.50
CA GLY A 13 -17.73 -5.38 7.85
C GLY A 13 -17.41 -6.87 7.84
N LEU A 14 -18.06 -7.62 8.73
CA LEU A 14 -17.97 -9.08 8.70
C LEU A 14 -18.39 -9.57 7.30
N PHE A 15 -17.64 -10.54 6.77
CA PHE A 15 -17.83 -11.04 5.40
C PHE A 15 -19.28 -11.41 5.09
N VAL A 16 -19.98 -12.06 6.03
CA VAL A 16 -21.39 -12.48 5.90
C VAL A 16 -22.39 -11.31 5.78
N ARG A 17 -21.97 -10.07 5.99
CA ARG A 17 -22.78 -8.84 5.86
C ARG A 17 -22.19 -7.87 4.83
N MET A 18 -21.11 -8.24 4.16
CA MET A 18 -20.47 -7.38 3.17
C MET A 18 -21.38 -7.28 1.96
N SER A 19 -21.82 -6.08 1.63
CA SER A 19 -22.60 -5.83 0.43
C SER A 19 -21.70 -5.81 -0.80
N ASP A 20 -22.25 -6.16 -1.96
CA ASP A 20 -21.55 -6.05 -3.24
C ASP A 20 -21.08 -4.61 -3.49
N ALA A 21 -21.88 -3.61 -3.10
CA ALA A 21 -21.52 -2.21 -3.24
C ALA A 21 -20.30 -1.80 -2.38
N ASP A 22 -20.21 -2.29 -1.14
CA ASP A 22 -19.05 -2.05 -0.27
C ASP A 22 -17.80 -2.78 -0.77
N TRP A 23 -17.98 -3.98 -1.34
CA TRP A 23 -16.90 -4.69 -2.02
C TRP A 23 -16.40 -3.91 -3.24
N ASP A 24 -17.31 -3.60 -4.17
CA ASP A 24 -17.00 -2.95 -5.45
C ASP A 24 -16.36 -1.58 -5.25
N SER A 25 -16.89 -0.77 -4.32
CA SER A 25 -16.33 0.57 -4.06
C SER A 25 -14.88 0.51 -3.58
N VAL A 26 -14.54 -0.44 -2.72
CA VAL A 26 -13.17 -0.63 -2.22
C VAL A 26 -12.26 -1.16 -3.33
N ILE A 27 -12.68 -2.15 -4.11
CA ILE A 27 -11.89 -2.67 -5.23
C ILE A 27 -11.65 -1.58 -6.29
N GLU A 28 -12.70 -0.83 -6.64
CA GLU A 28 -12.64 0.22 -7.66
C GLU A 28 -11.63 1.31 -7.30
N VAL A 29 -11.70 1.82 -6.07
CA VAL A 29 -10.79 2.89 -5.61
C VAL A 29 -9.39 2.36 -5.33
N ASN A 30 -9.26 1.24 -4.63
CA ASN A 30 -7.97 0.81 -4.11
C ASN A 30 -7.14 0.01 -5.11
N LEU A 31 -7.76 -0.63 -6.11
CA LEU A 31 -7.07 -1.50 -7.06
C LEU A 31 -7.31 -1.08 -8.51
N THR A 32 -8.57 -0.90 -8.93
CA THR A 32 -8.87 -0.54 -10.33
C THR A 32 -8.32 0.84 -10.69
N ALA A 33 -8.44 1.84 -9.81
CA ALA A 33 -7.88 3.17 -10.04
C ALA A 33 -6.35 3.12 -10.18
N VAL A 34 -5.67 2.31 -9.37
CA VAL A 34 -4.21 2.11 -9.43
C VAL A 34 -3.81 1.55 -10.79
N PHE A 35 -4.53 0.54 -11.30
CA PHE A 35 -4.32 0.02 -12.65
C PHE A 35 -4.49 1.12 -13.71
N ARG A 36 -5.59 1.88 -13.66
CA ARG A 36 -5.91 2.91 -14.67
C ARG A 36 -4.84 4.02 -14.71
N LEU A 37 -4.50 4.58 -13.55
CA LEU A 37 -3.49 5.65 -13.43
C LEU A 37 -2.11 5.17 -13.85
N THR A 38 -1.73 3.96 -13.43
CA THR A 38 -0.44 3.38 -13.79
C THR A 38 -0.36 3.15 -15.30
N ARG A 39 -1.39 2.54 -15.91
CA ARG A 39 -1.45 2.29 -17.36
C ARG A 39 -1.23 3.56 -18.18
N GLU A 40 -1.89 4.66 -17.79
CA GLU A 40 -1.78 5.94 -18.50
C GLU A 40 -0.36 6.52 -18.43
N LEU A 41 0.31 6.37 -17.28
CA LEU A 41 1.63 6.96 -17.04
C LEU A 41 2.80 6.06 -17.45
N THR A 42 2.59 4.75 -17.60
CA THR A 42 3.65 3.81 -17.96
C THR A 42 4.24 4.10 -19.34
N HIS A 43 3.41 4.36 -20.35
CA HIS A 43 3.89 4.60 -21.71
C HIS A 43 4.82 5.84 -21.82
N PRO A 44 4.48 7.04 -21.29
CA PRO A 44 5.41 8.16 -21.29
C PRO A 44 6.67 7.90 -20.44
N MET A 45 6.58 7.14 -19.33
CA MET A 45 7.77 6.69 -18.57
C MET A 45 8.70 5.81 -19.41
N MET A 46 8.16 4.89 -20.21
CA MET A 46 8.96 4.01 -21.08
C MET A 46 9.67 4.79 -22.18
N ARG A 47 9.01 5.78 -22.78
CA ARG A 47 9.60 6.64 -23.82
C ARG A 47 10.82 7.41 -23.31
N ARG A 48 10.75 7.97 -22.10
CA ARG A 48 11.85 8.73 -21.49
C ARG A 48 12.85 7.86 -20.72
N ARG A 49 12.63 6.54 -20.66
CA ARG A 49 13.47 5.57 -19.93
C ARG A 49 13.74 5.97 -18.48
N HIS A 50 12.72 6.45 -17.81
CA HIS A 50 12.77 6.78 -16.38
C HIS A 50 11.36 6.76 -15.81
N GLY A 51 11.22 6.23 -14.60
CA GLY A 51 9.96 6.27 -13.86
C GLY A 51 10.07 5.60 -12.51
N ARG A 52 9.21 6.06 -11.59
CA ARG A 52 8.99 5.45 -10.27
C ARG A 52 7.50 5.32 -10.07
N ILE A 53 7.01 4.11 -9.89
CA ILE A 53 5.62 3.84 -9.51
C ILE A 53 5.65 3.27 -8.09
N ILE A 54 5.03 3.97 -7.15
CA ILE A 54 5.04 3.63 -5.74
C ILE A 54 3.60 3.45 -5.30
N ASN A 55 3.27 2.24 -4.88
CA ASN A 55 1.92 1.83 -4.54
C ASN A 55 1.78 1.71 -3.01
N ILE A 56 0.87 2.47 -2.40
CA ILE A 56 0.65 2.39 -0.95
C ILE A 56 -0.31 1.24 -0.67
N THR A 57 0.28 0.09 -0.33
CA THR A 57 -0.46 -1.08 0.10
C THR A 57 -0.75 -0.98 1.62
N SER A 58 -0.81 -2.10 2.34
CA SER A 58 -0.94 -2.16 3.79
C SER A 58 -0.39 -3.50 4.30
N VAL A 59 0.01 -3.55 5.58
CA VAL A 59 0.38 -4.79 6.26
C VAL A 59 -0.70 -5.88 6.10
N VAL A 60 -1.98 -5.49 6.11
CA VAL A 60 -3.12 -6.41 5.99
C VAL A 60 -3.24 -7.02 4.59
N GLY A 61 -2.58 -6.44 3.58
CA GLY A 61 -2.44 -7.06 2.26
C GLY A 61 -1.61 -8.35 2.28
N VAL A 62 -0.90 -8.63 3.38
CA VAL A 62 -0.14 -9.88 3.55
C VAL A 62 -0.64 -10.69 4.74
N THR A 63 -0.98 -10.04 5.85
CA THR A 63 -1.42 -10.75 7.07
C THR A 63 -2.92 -11.05 7.10
N GLY A 64 -3.72 -10.33 6.30
CA GLY A 64 -5.16 -10.23 6.48
C GLY A 64 -5.56 -9.41 7.72
N ASN A 65 -6.85 -9.13 7.83
CA ASN A 65 -7.48 -8.55 9.02
C ASN A 65 -8.98 -8.88 9.03
N PRO A 66 -9.54 -9.43 10.13
CA PRO A 66 -10.96 -9.71 10.21
C PRO A 66 -11.84 -8.48 9.92
N GLY A 67 -12.88 -8.68 9.12
CA GLY A 67 -13.80 -7.61 8.72
C GLY A 67 -13.31 -6.75 7.55
N GLN A 68 -12.16 -7.06 6.96
CA GLN A 68 -11.55 -6.28 5.89
C GLN A 68 -11.31 -7.09 4.61
N THR A 69 -12.15 -8.07 4.27
CA THR A 69 -11.89 -8.96 3.12
C THR A 69 -11.73 -8.18 1.81
N ASN A 70 -12.59 -7.19 1.54
CA ASN A 70 -12.48 -6.27 0.40
C ASN A 70 -11.15 -5.48 0.41
N TYR A 71 -10.80 -4.87 1.54
CA TYR A 71 -9.61 -4.06 1.68
C TYR A 71 -8.33 -4.89 1.57
N CYS A 72 -8.26 -6.02 2.29
CA CYS A 72 -7.14 -6.97 2.20
C CYS A 72 -6.95 -7.48 0.78
N ALA A 73 -8.04 -7.86 0.09
CA ALA A 73 -7.98 -8.28 -1.31
C ALA A 73 -7.43 -7.17 -2.22
N SER A 74 -7.90 -5.93 -2.06
CA SER A 74 -7.41 -4.79 -2.83
C SER A 74 -5.91 -4.52 -2.61
N LYS A 75 -5.45 -4.59 -1.35
CA LYS A 75 -4.07 -4.30 -0.95
C LYS A 75 -3.12 -5.45 -1.31
N ALA A 76 -3.57 -6.69 -1.20
CA ALA A 76 -2.84 -7.87 -1.68
C ALA A 76 -2.72 -7.88 -3.21
N GLY A 77 -3.82 -7.60 -3.92
CA GLY A 77 -3.85 -7.52 -5.39
C GLY A 77 -2.88 -6.47 -5.94
N MET A 78 -2.73 -5.35 -5.23
CA MET A 78 -1.76 -4.30 -5.55
C MET A 78 -0.31 -4.79 -5.49
N ILE A 79 0.03 -5.70 -4.56
CA ILE A 79 1.36 -6.31 -4.46
C ILE A 79 1.60 -7.21 -5.68
N GLY A 80 0.62 -8.03 -6.05
CA GLY A 80 0.69 -8.88 -7.26
C GLY A 80 0.85 -8.06 -8.54
N LEU A 81 0.02 -7.02 -8.71
CA LEU A 81 0.09 -6.08 -9.83
C LEU A 81 1.49 -5.45 -9.94
N SER A 82 2.03 -4.98 -8.82
CA SER A 82 3.34 -4.32 -8.79
C SER A 82 4.47 -5.27 -9.20
N LYS A 83 4.45 -6.52 -8.71
CA LYS A 83 5.44 -7.54 -9.06
C LYS A 83 5.38 -7.93 -10.53
N SER A 84 4.18 -8.06 -11.09
CA SER A 84 3.98 -8.39 -12.51
C SER A 84 4.49 -7.26 -13.39
N LEU A 85 4.06 -6.03 -13.12
CA LEU A 85 4.45 -4.87 -13.93
C LEU A 85 5.94 -4.57 -13.83
N ALA A 86 6.54 -4.69 -12.63
CA ALA A 86 7.97 -4.52 -12.43
C ALA A 86 8.81 -5.38 -13.39
N GLN A 87 8.44 -6.67 -13.54
CA GLN A 87 9.13 -7.60 -14.43
C GLN A 87 9.03 -7.18 -15.91
N GLU A 88 7.88 -6.63 -16.31
CA GLU A 88 7.62 -6.23 -17.68
C GLU A 88 8.45 -5.00 -18.10
N ILE A 89 8.55 -4.00 -17.22
CA ILE A 89 9.07 -2.67 -17.61
C ILE A 89 10.45 -2.31 -17.01
N ALA A 90 11.07 -3.17 -16.20
CA ALA A 90 12.37 -2.90 -15.58
C ALA A 90 13.47 -2.56 -16.60
N THR A 91 13.50 -3.21 -17.77
CA THR A 91 14.47 -2.94 -18.86
C THR A 91 14.37 -1.54 -19.48
N ARG A 92 13.32 -0.79 -19.10
CA ARG A 92 13.12 0.62 -19.47
C ARG A 92 13.52 1.59 -18.35
N ASN A 93 14.26 1.13 -17.33
CA ASN A 93 14.69 1.92 -16.17
C ASN A 93 13.51 2.50 -15.37
N ILE A 94 12.41 1.75 -15.29
CA ILE A 94 11.25 2.08 -14.48
C ILE A 94 11.19 1.09 -13.33
N THR A 95 11.02 1.59 -12.11
CA THR A 95 10.80 0.73 -10.95
C THR A 95 9.36 0.81 -10.49
N VAL A 96 8.83 -0.32 -10.02
CA VAL A 96 7.47 -0.44 -9.47
C VAL A 96 7.58 -1.13 -8.12
N ASN A 97 7.23 -0.43 -7.04
CA ASN A 97 7.36 -0.93 -5.68
C ASN A 97 6.14 -0.61 -4.84
N CYS A 98 6.00 -1.32 -3.73
CA CYS A 98 4.98 -1.08 -2.73
C CYS A 98 5.59 -0.54 -1.42
N VAL A 99 4.83 0.28 -0.72
CA VAL A 99 5.05 0.57 0.71
C VAL A 99 3.85 0.01 1.47
N ALA A 100 4.09 -0.81 2.48
CA ALA A 100 3.09 -1.47 3.31
C ALA A 100 3.12 -0.92 4.75
N PRO A 101 2.35 0.13 5.06
CA PRO A 101 2.25 0.64 6.42
C PRO A 101 1.55 -0.34 7.35
N GLY A 102 1.96 -0.32 8.63
CA GLY A 102 1.19 -0.85 9.75
C GLY A 102 0.13 0.16 10.22
N PHE A 103 -0.09 0.24 11.53
CA PHE A 103 -0.90 1.31 12.11
C PHE A 103 -0.13 2.63 12.11
N ILE A 104 -0.74 3.66 11.51
CA ILE A 104 -0.19 5.02 11.40
C ILE A 104 -1.11 6.00 12.10
N GLU A 105 -0.54 6.92 12.87
CA GLU A 105 -1.24 8.00 13.54
C GLU A 105 -1.94 8.90 12.51
N SER A 106 -3.24 9.08 12.69
CA SER A 106 -4.09 9.92 11.85
C SER A 106 -5.34 10.37 12.61
N ALA A 107 -6.08 11.32 12.04
CA ALA A 107 -7.38 11.75 12.58
C ALA A 107 -8.41 10.60 12.75
N MET A 108 -8.21 9.46 12.06
CA MET A 108 -9.03 8.26 12.24
C MET A 108 -8.63 7.45 13.47
N THR A 109 -7.33 7.36 13.81
CA THR A 109 -6.86 6.64 15.00
C THR A 109 -7.19 7.39 16.29
N ASP A 110 -7.41 8.70 16.22
CA ASP A 110 -7.82 9.52 17.36
C ASP A 110 -9.20 9.14 17.90
N LYS A 111 -10.04 8.48 17.08
CA LYS A 111 -11.38 8.00 17.45
C LYS A 111 -11.36 6.65 18.16
N LEU A 112 -10.21 6.00 18.28
CA LEU A 112 -10.07 4.73 18.96
C LEU A 112 -10.16 4.93 20.48
N ASN A 113 -10.88 4.04 21.16
CA ASN A 113 -10.89 4.01 22.61
C ASN A 113 -9.57 3.45 23.17
N ASP A 114 -9.34 3.64 24.47
CA ASP A 114 -8.08 3.25 25.11
C ASP A 114 -7.80 1.75 25.00
N LYS A 115 -8.83 0.91 25.12
CA LYS A 115 -8.70 -0.55 24.96
C LYS A 115 -8.25 -0.94 23.55
N GLN A 116 -8.80 -0.29 22.52
CA GLN A 116 -8.38 -0.51 21.13
C GLN A 116 -6.94 -0.05 20.92
N LYS A 117 -6.56 1.11 21.46
CA LYS A 117 -5.19 1.62 21.42
C LYS A 117 -4.23 0.65 22.10
N GLU A 118 -4.52 0.20 23.32
CA GLU A 118 -3.70 -0.78 24.04
C GLU A 118 -3.52 -2.08 23.26
N THR A 119 -4.60 -2.60 22.67
CA THR A 119 -4.57 -3.82 21.86
C THR A 119 -3.67 -3.65 20.64
N ILE A 120 -3.78 -2.52 19.95
CA ILE A 120 -2.91 -2.20 18.80
C ILE A 120 -1.46 -2.07 19.25
N MET A 121 -1.19 -1.34 20.33
CA MET A 121 0.17 -1.12 20.84
C MET A 121 0.81 -2.43 21.33
N ALA A 122 0.03 -3.39 21.82
CA ALA A 122 0.51 -4.72 22.18
C ALA A 122 0.92 -5.55 20.95
N ALA A 123 0.27 -5.33 19.81
CA ALA A 123 0.58 -6.02 18.55
C ALA A 123 1.77 -5.42 17.80
N ILE A 124 2.24 -4.22 18.18
CA ILE A 124 3.38 -3.54 17.55
C ILE A 124 4.65 -3.73 18.40
N PRO A 125 5.67 -4.46 17.93
CA PRO A 125 6.92 -4.65 18.67
C PRO A 125 7.62 -3.35 19.11
N THR A 126 7.62 -2.31 18.27
CA THR A 126 8.18 -0.99 18.64
C THR A 126 7.32 -0.19 19.62
N ARG A 127 6.16 -0.73 20.05
CA ARG A 127 5.24 -0.16 21.06
C ARG A 127 4.74 1.26 20.74
N ARG A 128 4.69 1.61 19.45
CA ARG A 128 4.08 2.85 18.98
C ARG A 128 3.50 2.70 17.59
N MET A 129 2.49 3.49 17.28
CA MET A 129 2.06 3.69 15.90
C MET A 129 3.16 4.43 15.12
N GLY A 130 3.21 4.19 13.82
CA GLY A 130 4.07 4.97 12.92
C GLY A 130 3.45 6.33 12.63
N THR A 131 4.24 7.22 12.05
CA THR A 131 3.78 8.54 11.58
C THR A 131 3.66 8.57 10.07
N SER A 132 2.86 9.49 9.54
CA SER A 132 2.78 9.72 8.08
C SER A 132 4.14 10.12 7.50
N ALA A 133 4.97 10.83 8.26
CA ALA A 133 6.32 11.20 7.87
C ALA A 133 7.24 9.99 7.69
N GLU A 134 7.11 8.96 8.54
CA GLU A 134 7.90 7.71 8.41
C GLU A 134 7.51 6.92 7.15
N VAL A 135 6.22 6.89 6.81
CA VAL A 135 5.76 6.33 5.53
C VAL A 135 6.28 7.16 4.35
N ALA A 136 6.20 8.48 4.45
CA ALA A 136 6.69 9.39 3.42
C ALA A 136 8.19 9.25 3.17
N SER A 137 9.00 8.99 4.21
CA SER A 137 10.44 8.72 4.06
C SER A 137 10.71 7.45 3.23
N ALA A 138 9.94 6.38 3.42
CA ALA A 138 10.06 5.18 2.58
C ALA A 138 9.66 5.45 1.13
N VAL A 139 8.62 6.25 0.90
CA VAL A 139 8.23 6.70 -0.44
C VAL A 139 9.32 7.56 -1.07
N ALA A 140 9.90 8.50 -0.32
CA ALA A 140 10.98 9.36 -0.80
C ALA A 140 12.23 8.56 -1.18
N TYR A 141 12.60 7.55 -0.39
CA TYR A 141 13.65 6.61 -0.75
C TYR A 141 13.36 5.90 -2.08
N LEU A 142 12.17 5.29 -2.23
CA LEU A 142 11.79 4.61 -3.47
C LEU A 142 11.70 5.54 -4.68
N ALA A 143 11.40 6.83 -4.45
CA ALA A 143 11.35 7.84 -5.49
C ALA A 143 12.74 8.34 -5.92
N SER A 144 13.77 8.12 -5.11
CA SER A 144 15.12 8.65 -5.33
C SER A 144 15.94 7.81 -6.33
N ASN A 145 17.17 8.27 -6.60
CA ASN A 145 18.16 7.52 -7.36
C ASN A 145 18.82 6.40 -6.53
N GLU A 146 18.77 6.47 -5.20
CA GLU A 146 19.35 5.45 -4.32
C GLU A 146 18.59 4.12 -4.41
N ALA A 147 17.31 4.17 -4.77
CA ALA A 147 16.48 3.00 -5.03
C ALA A 147 16.47 2.56 -6.50
N ALA A 148 17.42 3.00 -7.34
CA ALA A 148 17.41 2.69 -8.77
C ALA A 148 17.49 1.19 -9.10
N TYR A 149 17.98 0.36 -8.17
CA TYR A 149 18.05 -1.10 -8.30
C TYR A 149 16.98 -1.84 -7.47
N VAL A 150 15.99 -1.13 -6.93
CA VAL A 150 14.88 -1.70 -6.16
C VAL A 150 13.63 -1.68 -7.03
N THR A 151 13.14 -2.86 -7.42
CA THR A 151 11.88 -3.02 -8.17
C THR A 151 11.17 -4.32 -7.78
N GLY A 152 9.84 -4.34 -7.82
CA GLY A 152 9.01 -5.46 -7.40
C GLY A 152 8.98 -5.70 -5.88
N GLN A 153 9.56 -4.80 -5.09
CA GLN A 153 9.67 -4.95 -3.64
C GLN A 153 8.46 -4.37 -2.90
N THR A 154 8.23 -4.88 -1.69
CA THR A 154 7.29 -4.29 -0.72
C THR A 154 8.07 -3.90 0.53
N ILE A 155 8.20 -2.59 0.76
CA ILE A 155 8.83 -2.08 1.98
C ILE A 155 7.78 -2.02 3.08
N HIS A 156 7.99 -2.79 4.14
CA HIS A 156 7.11 -2.82 5.30
C HIS A 156 7.50 -1.74 6.32
N VAL A 157 6.60 -0.78 6.56
CA VAL A 157 6.76 0.31 7.53
C VAL A 157 5.73 0.11 8.64
N ASN A 158 5.96 -0.90 9.49
CA ASN A 158 4.92 -1.45 10.37
C ASN A 158 5.36 -1.69 11.82
N GLY A 159 6.53 -1.17 12.24
CA GLY A 159 7.01 -1.33 13.61
C GLY A 159 7.24 -2.79 14.04
N GLY A 160 7.39 -3.71 13.09
CA GLY A 160 7.61 -5.14 13.34
C GLY A 160 6.33 -5.98 13.43
N MET A 161 5.15 -5.41 13.16
CA MET A 161 3.87 -6.15 13.21
C MET A 161 3.82 -7.38 12.29
N ALA A 162 4.52 -7.31 11.15
CA ALA A 162 4.67 -8.42 10.23
C ALA A 162 6.11 -8.47 9.71
N MET A 163 6.66 -9.68 9.60
CA MET A 163 8.00 -9.99 9.10
C MET A 163 7.83 -11.03 7.99
N ILE A 164 8.16 -10.66 6.74
CA ILE A 164 7.87 -11.41 5.50
C ILE A 164 9.12 -11.45 4.63
#